data_AF-A0AA35YI49-F1
#
_entry.id   AF-A0AA35YI49-F1
#
_cell.length_a   1.000
_cell.length_b   1.000
_cell.length_c   1.000
_cell.angle_alpha   90.00
_cell.angle_beta   90.00
_cell.angle_gamma   90.00
#
_symmetry.space_group_name_H-M   'P 1'
#
loop_
_entity.id
_entity.type
_entity.pdbx_description
1 polymer ?
#
loop_
_entity_poly.entity_id
_entity_poly.type
_entity_poly.pdbx_seq_one_letter_code
_entity_poly.pdbx_strand_id
1 'polypeptide(L)'
;MSSEQKVSWSDSFSEAQTAIQTLSTILPSIPSTISSSDTPSLALLTDQELATQVSDHLRQPDSGAGDNQLCRWLYDTFNTSKVDLQLVVLRFLPIIAGIYLSRIPLRKPLAGFEAVLLAIYAHETTARNGQAITINLPDLSHPSIYHESKPQLHKSSSTDLNLVVISPGLDPQGTIRSTKRARIIGVGLELYNSKIVDMPIQSKLDFCEFCIIWAGQDGEFYKNFPNDNREEKGKEDDTKNEKQEGRVLLPWEMLQPMLRILSHCLMGTYKNKNHELHEAACRACRSLYARALHDINPKAILAIGSLLKLINFRKTGVDHTELPVTNVINL
;
A
#
# COMPACT_ATOMS: atom_id res chain seq x y z
N MET A 1 -27.69 35.98 14.01
CA MET A 1 -26.42 35.95 13.24
C MET A 1 -25.99 34.49 13.16
N SER A 2 -26.45 33.79 12.14
CA SER A 2 -26.05 32.40 11.88
C SER A 2 -25.71 32.35 10.39
N SER A 3 -24.41 32.31 10.08
CA SER A 3 -23.90 32.15 8.73
C SER A 3 -23.97 30.67 8.38
N GLU A 4 -25.02 30.30 7.65
CA GLU A 4 -25.21 28.97 7.07
C GLU A 4 -24.06 28.64 6.10
N GLN A 5 -23.46 27.47 6.31
CA GLN A 5 -22.45 26.85 5.47
C GLN A 5 -22.96 26.71 4.02
N LYS A 6 -22.48 27.58 3.14
CA LYS A 6 -22.65 27.49 1.69
C LYS A 6 -21.31 27.20 1.00
N VAL A 7 -20.47 26.39 1.65
CA VAL A 7 -19.10 26.06 1.22
C VAL A 7 -18.94 24.55 1.24
N SER A 8 -18.80 23.90 0.08
CA SER A 8 -18.30 22.51 0.01
C SER A 8 -18.01 22.04 -1.42
N TRP A 9 -18.93 22.27 -2.37
CA TRP A 9 -18.83 21.69 -3.71
C TRP A 9 -18.10 22.57 -4.73
N SER A 10 -18.41 23.87 -4.76
CA SER A 10 -17.78 24.85 -5.67
C SER A 10 -16.26 24.91 -5.48
N ASP A 11 -15.82 24.83 -4.23
CA ASP A 11 -14.43 25.04 -3.85
C ASP A 11 -13.57 23.83 -4.21
N SER A 12 -14.09 22.62 -3.95
CA SER A 12 -13.42 21.37 -4.33
C SER A 12 -13.29 21.23 -5.85
N PHE A 13 -14.32 21.64 -6.59
CA PHE A 13 -14.28 21.70 -8.06
C PHE A 13 -13.25 22.72 -8.55
N SER A 14 -13.23 23.94 -7.98
CA SER A 14 -12.30 25.00 -8.36
C SER A 14 -10.85 24.60 -8.11
N GLU A 15 -10.54 24.01 -6.95
CA GLU A 15 -9.19 23.55 -6.60
C GLU A 15 -8.71 22.43 -7.53
N ALA A 16 -9.59 21.47 -7.85
CA ALA A 16 -9.29 20.41 -8.80
C ALA A 16 -9.02 20.96 -10.22
N GLN A 17 -9.76 21.99 -10.65
CA GLN A 17 -9.52 22.65 -11.92
C GLN A 17 -8.18 23.40 -11.95
N THR A 18 -7.82 24.08 -10.85
CA THR A 18 -6.49 24.69 -10.70
C THR A 18 -5.38 23.65 -10.72
N ALA A 19 -5.59 22.48 -10.09
CA ALA A 19 -4.66 21.35 -10.17
C ALA A 19 -4.49 20.84 -11.61
N ILE A 20 -5.58 20.74 -12.39
CA ILE A 20 -5.51 20.35 -13.81
C ILE A 20 -4.74 21.40 -14.63
N GLN A 21 -5.03 22.68 -14.44
CA GLN A 21 -4.37 23.78 -15.15
C GLN A 21 -2.87 23.86 -14.86
N THR A 22 -2.46 23.60 -13.62
CA THR A 22 -1.04 23.55 -13.26
C THR A 22 -0.35 22.28 -13.76
N LEU A 23 -1.08 21.17 -13.83
CA LEU A 23 -0.55 19.93 -14.42
C LEU A 23 -0.34 20.07 -15.93
N SER A 24 -1.15 20.87 -16.62
CA SER A 24 -1.08 21.05 -18.08
C SER A 24 0.18 21.80 -18.52
N THR A 25 0.78 22.59 -17.63
CA THR A 25 2.06 23.25 -17.89
C THR A 25 3.25 22.31 -17.75
N ILE A 26 3.06 21.15 -17.10
CA ILE A 26 4.12 20.18 -16.79
C ILE A 26 4.10 19.04 -17.82
N LEU A 27 2.91 18.55 -18.18
CA LEU A 27 2.74 17.43 -19.10
C LEU A 27 2.62 17.90 -20.55
N PRO A 28 3.09 17.10 -21.53
CA PRO A 28 3.04 17.46 -22.94
C PRO A 28 1.61 17.52 -23.50
N SER A 29 0.69 16.70 -23.00
CA SER A 29 -0.73 16.73 -23.38
C SER A 29 -1.64 16.29 -22.23
N ILE A 30 -2.75 16.99 -22.04
CA ILE A 30 -3.84 16.54 -21.16
C ILE A 30 -4.98 15.98 -22.01
N PRO A 31 -5.44 14.74 -21.73
CA PRO A 31 -6.62 14.17 -22.36
C PRO A 31 -7.85 15.10 -22.28
N SER A 32 -8.58 15.23 -23.39
CA SER A 32 -9.78 16.09 -23.47
C SER A 32 -10.89 15.64 -22.51
N THR A 33 -10.89 14.36 -22.12
CA THR A 33 -11.75 13.74 -21.11
C THR A 33 -11.64 14.41 -19.74
N ILE A 34 -10.46 14.93 -19.38
CA ILE A 34 -10.20 15.58 -18.09
C ILE A 34 -10.58 17.06 -18.15
N SER A 35 -10.21 17.74 -19.23
CA SER A 35 -10.44 19.19 -19.40
C SER A 35 -11.91 19.59 -19.46
N SER A 36 -12.80 18.66 -19.84
CA SER A 36 -14.24 18.87 -19.98
C SER A 36 -15.08 18.12 -18.93
N SER A 37 -14.44 17.52 -17.92
CA SER A 37 -15.13 16.71 -16.92
C SER A 37 -15.90 17.55 -15.90
N ASP A 38 -17.14 17.13 -15.60
CA ASP A 38 -17.92 17.66 -14.48
C ASP A 38 -17.38 17.20 -13.10
N THR A 39 -16.52 16.18 -13.08
CA THR A 39 -15.88 15.63 -11.88
C THR A 39 -14.35 15.55 -12.04
N PRO A 40 -13.66 16.70 -11.98
CA PRO A 40 -12.23 16.81 -12.30
C PRO A 40 -11.33 15.93 -11.42
N SER A 41 -11.63 15.81 -10.11
CA SER A 41 -10.85 14.99 -9.18
C SER A 41 -10.92 13.50 -9.48
N LEU A 42 -12.12 13.00 -9.82
CA LEU A 42 -12.31 11.61 -10.22
C LEU A 42 -11.62 11.34 -11.57
N ALA A 43 -11.74 12.25 -12.53
CA ALA A 43 -11.08 12.13 -13.83
C ALA A 43 -9.55 12.02 -13.67
N LEU A 44 -8.94 12.86 -12.83
CA LEU A 44 -7.51 12.77 -12.47
C LEU A 44 -7.15 11.41 -11.83
N LEU A 45 -8.04 10.86 -11.00
CA LEU A 45 -7.80 9.59 -10.31
C LEU A 45 -7.94 8.36 -11.22
N THR A 46 -8.84 8.38 -12.19
CA THR A 46 -9.17 7.19 -13.00
C THR A 46 -8.54 7.20 -14.38
N ASP A 47 -8.21 8.36 -14.95
CA ASP A 47 -7.64 8.43 -16.29
C ASP A 47 -6.30 7.67 -16.37
N GLN A 48 -6.20 6.79 -17.35
CA GLN A 48 -5.05 5.90 -17.50
C GLN A 48 -3.92 6.56 -18.29
N GLU A 49 -4.25 7.35 -19.32
CA GLU A 49 -3.26 8.01 -20.18
C GLU A 49 -2.47 9.05 -19.37
N LEU A 50 -3.18 9.92 -18.65
CA LEU A 50 -2.58 10.89 -17.74
C LEU A 50 -1.66 10.20 -16.73
N ALA A 51 -2.13 9.11 -16.14
CA ALA A 51 -1.37 8.39 -15.13
C ALA A 51 -0.12 7.74 -15.69
N THR A 52 -0.16 7.18 -16.89
CA THR A 52 1.03 6.69 -17.58
C THR A 52 2.03 7.81 -17.80
N GLN A 53 1.59 8.98 -18.30
CA GLN A 53 2.47 10.13 -18.49
C GLN A 53 3.11 10.59 -17.18
N VAL A 54 2.32 10.73 -16.10
CA VAL A 54 2.83 11.11 -14.77
C VAL A 54 3.81 10.05 -14.24
N SER A 55 3.50 8.77 -14.41
CA SER A 55 4.35 7.66 -13.95
C SER A 55 5.67 7.63 -14.70
N ASP A 56 5.65 7.87 -16.01
CA ASP A 56 6.85 7.94 -16.85
C ASP A 56 7.76 9.11 -16.44
N HIS A 57 7.18 10.29 -16.17
CA HIS A 57 7.92 11.44 -15.64
C HIS A 57 8.51 11.16 -14.26
N LEU A 58 7.78 10.48 -13.37
CA LEU A 58 8.30 10.06 -12.07
C LEU A 58 9.42 9.03 -12.20
N ARG A 59 9.40 8.17 -13.22
CA ARG A 59 10.41 7.13 -13.47
C ARG A 59 11.70 7.65 -14.12
N GLN A 60 11.71 8.84 -14.71
CA GLN A 60 12.92 9.44 -15.31
C GLN A 60 14.09 9.59 -14.32
N PRO A 61 15.36 9.41 -14.74
CA PRO A 61 16.52 9.30 -13.85
C PRO A 61 16.87 10.58 -13.08
N ASP A 62 16.35 11.73 -13.51
CA ASP A 62 16.49 13.08 -12.95
C ASP A 62 15.28 13.51 -12.10
N SER A 63 14.23 12.69 -12.02
CA SER A 63 13.06 12.96 -11.19
C SER A 63 13.37 12.94 -9.69
N GLY A 64 12.55 13.66 -8.92
CA GLY A 64 12.66 13.70 -7.46
C GLY A 64 13.59 14.77 -6.90
N ALA A 65 14.30 15.52 -7.75
CA ALA A 65 15.07 16.70 -7.31
C ALA A 65 14.15 17.81 -6.75
N GLY A 66 14.73 18.75 -5.99
CA GLY A 66 13.94 19.80 -5.30
C GLY A 66 13.29 20.83 -6.24
N ASP A 67 13.79 20.95 -7.45
CA ASP A 67 13.28 21.80 -8.54
C ASP A 67 12.29 21.08 -9.46
N ASN A 68 11.99 19.80 -9.19
CA ASN A 68 11.07 19.02 -10.00
C ASN A 68 9.63 19.54 -9.88
N GLN A 69 9.11 20.10 -10.98
CA GLN A 69 7.78 20.72 -11.02
C GLN A 69 6.66 19.72 -10.71
N LEU A 70 6.80 18.46 -11.11
CA LEU A 70 5.81 17.42 -10.81
C LEU A 70 5.76 17.08 -9.33
N CYS A 71 6.91 17.01 -8.65
CA CYS A 71 6.96 16.82 -7.19
C CYS A 71 6.32 17.98 -6.46
N ARG A 72 6.54 19.22 -6.95
CA ARG A 72 5.86 20.41 -6.41
C ARG A 72 4.35 20.33 -6.61
N TRP A 73 3.89 19.97 -7.80
CA TRP A 73 2.47 19.78 -8.09
C TRP A 73 1.83 18.73 -7.17
N LEU A 74 2.48 17.58 -6.97
CA LEU A 74 2.02 16.54 -6.05
C LEU A 74 1.92 17.05 -4.60
N TYR A 75 2.93 17.81 -4.15
CA TYR A 75 2.96 18.41 -2.82
C TYR A 75 1.82 19.43 -2.63
N ASP A 76 1.67 20.37 -3.56
CA ASP A 76 0.65 21.42 -3.50
C ASP A 76 -0.76 20.81 -3.58
N THR A 77 -0.97 19.83 -4.47
CA THR A 77 -2.23 19.10 -4.63
C THR A 77 -2.63 18.35 -3.37
N PHE A 78 -1.68 17.70 -2.69
CA PHE A 78 -1.95 16.98 -1.44
C PHE A 78 -2.32 17.93 -0.28
N ASN A 79 -1.68 19.10 -0.23
CA ASN A 79 -1.88 20.09 0.83
C ASN A 79 -3.23 20.85 0.75
N THR A 80 -3.94 20.77 -0.38
CA THR A 80 -5.35 21.23 -0.48
C THR A 80 -6.26 20.61 0.58
N SER A 81 -5.85 19.48 1.17
CA SER A 81 -6.59 18.75 2.22
C SER A 81 -7.98 18.28 1.78
N LYS A 82 -8.24 18.23 0.46
CA LYS A 82 -9.43 17.59 -0.12
C LYS A 82 -9.16 16.12 -0.32
N VAL A 83 -10.05 15.28 0.22
CA VAL A 83 -9.89 13.82 0.18
C VAL A 83 -9.69 13.31 -1.26
N ASP A 84 -10.47 13.83 -2.22
CA ASP A 84 -10.39 13.37 -3.61
C ASP A 84 -9.03 13.69 -4.26
N LEU A 85 -8.48 14.88 -4.02
CA LEU A 85 -7.16 15.27 -4.54
C LEU A 85 -6.03 14.55 -3.81
N GLN A 86 -6.20 14.27 -2.52
CA GLN A 86 -5.26 13.43 -1.77
C GLN A 86 -5.22 12.00 -2.33
N LEU A 87 -6.36 11.44 -2.76
CA LEU A 87 -6.39 10.14 -3.44
C LEU A 87 -5.60 10.15 -4.75
N VAL A 88 -5.69 11.23 -5.54
CA VAL A 88 -4.91 11.40 -6.78
C VAL A 88 -3.40 11.33 -6.48
N VAL A 89 -2.93 11.99 -5.42
CA VAL A 89 -1.52 11.94 -5.03
C VAL A 89 -1.13 10.57 -4.47
N LEU A 90 -1.99 9.97 -3.63
CA LEU A 90 -1.76 8.64 -3.06
C LEU A 90 -1.69 7.54 -4.12
N ARG A 91 -2.37 7.69 -5.26
CA ARG A 91 -2.26 6.79 -6.43
C ARG A 91 -0.79 6.58 -6.83
N PHE A 92 0.02 7.63 -6.79
CA PHE A 92 1.43 7.61 -7.20
C PHE A 92 2.40 7.31 -6.04
N LEU A 93 1.91 7.13 -4.81
CA LEU A 93 2.77 6.81 -3.66
C LEU A 93 3.64 5.58 -3.87
N PRO A 94 3.16 4.45 -4.44
CA PRO A 94 4.02 3.30 -4.70
C PRO A 94 5.22 3.62 -5.59
N ILE A 95 5.03 4.46 -6.61
CA ILE A 95 6.11 4.90 -7.51
C ILE A 95 7.07 5.83 -6.79
N ILE A 96 6.54 6.83 -6.07
CA ILE A 96 7.36 7.80 -5.33
C ILE A 96 8.23 7.10 -4.28
N ALA A 97 7.61 6.27 -3.43
CA ALA A 97 8.33 5.49 -2.43
C ALA A 97 9.29 4.49 -3.07
N GLY A 98 8.82 3.81 -4.13
CA GLY A 98 9.57 2.87 -4.98
C GLY A 98 10.91 3.42 -5.41
N ILE A 99 10.84 4.49 -6.18
CA ILE A 99 12.00 5.15 -6.77
C ILE A 99 12.85 5.83 -5.72
N TYR A 100 12.24 6.51 -4.75
CA TYR A 100 12.97 7.13 -3.64
C TYR A 100 13.86 6.10 -2.94
N LEU A 101 13.29 4.94 -2.56
CA LEU A 101 14.03 3.90 -1.87
C LEU A 101 15.17 3.30 -2.72
N SER A 102 14.90 3.06 -4.00
CA SER A 102 15.88 2.51 -4.93
C SER A 102 17.02 3.49 -5.26
N ARG A 103 16.80 4.81 -5.13
CA ARG A 103 17.79 5.85 -5.46
C ARG A 103 18.64 6.33 -4.29
N ILE A 104 18.26 6.05 -3.04
CA ILE A 104 19.07 6.43 -1.86
C ILE A 104 20.53 5.93 -1.96
N PRO A 105 20.81 4.67 -2.34
CA PRO A 105 22.19 4.20 -2.45
C PRO A 105 23.01 4.97 -3.49
N LEU A 106 22.34 5.56 -4.49
CA LEU A 106 22.96 6.34 -5.56
C LEU A 106 23.35 7.76 -5.13
N ARG A 107 23.00 8.19 -3.91
CA ARG A 107 23.29 9.53 -3.35
C ARG A 107 22.83 10.70 -4.25
N LYS A 108 21.77 10.49 -5.04
CA LYS A 108 21.14 11.54 -5.84
C LYS A 108 20.32 12.49 -4.93
N PRO A 109 20.18 13.78 -5.28
CA PRO A 109 19.28 14.68 -4.58
C PRO A 109 17.83 14.25 -4.83
N LEU A 110 17.09 13.94 -3.76
CA LEU A 110 15.70 13.45 -3.83
C LEU A 110 14.72 14.35 -3.04
N ALA A 111 15.09 15.63 -2.85
CA ALA A 111 14.35 16.56 -2.00
C ALA A 111 12.88 16.75 -2.41
N GLY A 112 12.55 16.64 -3.69
CA GLY A 112 11.17 16.70 -4.19
C GLY A 112 10.34 15.51 -3.71
N PHE A 113 10.87 14.29 -3.82
CA PHE A 113 10.20 13.11 -3.25
C PHE A 113 10.11 13.16 -1.73
N GLU A 114 11.17 13.63 -1.07
CA GLU A 114 11.16 13.78 0.39
C GLU A 114 10.09 14.77 0.86
N ALA A 115 9.88 15.87 0.14
CA ALA A 115 8.82 16.84 0.44
C ALA A 115 7.43 16.23 0.34
N VAL A 116 7.13 15.46 -0.71
CA VAL A 116 5.84 14.78 -0.87
C VAL A 116 5.62 13.74 0.22
N LEU A 117 6.63 12.89 0.51
CA LEU A 117 6.54 11.88 1.56
C LEU A 117 6.37 12.51 2.95
N LEU A 118 7.04 13.63 3.23
CA LEU A 118 6.87 14.37 4.48
C LEU A 118 5.49 15.02 4.59
N ALA A 119 4.92 15.54 3.50
CA ALA A 119 3.56 16.08 3.50
C ALA A 119 2.53 15.00 3.88
N ILE A 120 2.65 13.81 3.29
CA ILE A 120 1.82 12.65 3.61
C ILE A 120 1.97 12.25 5.08
N TYR A 121 3.21 12.19 5.56
CA TYR A 121 3.49 11.87 6.97
C TYR A 121 2.94 12.92 7.94
N ALA A 122 3.07 14.20 7.60
CA ALA A 122 2.58 15.31 8.41
C ALA A 122 1.05 15.27 8.51
N HIS A 123 0.35 14.98 7.40
CA HIS A 123 -1.10 14.80 7.38
C HIS A 123 -1.55 13.66 8.30
N GLU A 124 -0.86 12.50 8.27
CA GLU A 124 -1.16 11.41 9.21
C GLU A 124 -0.84 11.76 10.66
N THR A 125 0.23 12.51 10.90
CA THR A 125 0.63 12.92 12.24
C THR A 125 -0.39 13.87 12.86
N THR A 126 -0.92 14.82 12.08
CA THR A 126 -1.98 15.73 12.53
C THR A 126 -3.30 15.00 12.71
N ALA A 127 -3.67 14.10 11.80
CA ALA A 127 -4.88 13.29 11.91
C ALA A 127 -4.90 12.41 13.17
N ARG A 128 -3.74 11.84 13.55
CA ARG A 128 -3.61 11.02 14.77
C ARG A 128 -3.40 11.84 16.05
N ASN A 129 -3.21 13.16 15.94
CA ASN A 129 -2.82 14.03 17.06
C ASN A 129 -1.62 13.46 17.86
N GLY A 130 -0.66 12.85 17.15
CA GLY A 130 0.50 12.16 17.71
C GLY A 130 0.22 10.84 18.45
N GLN A 131 -1.03 10.40 18.56
CA GLN A 131 -1.39 9.19 19.30
C GLN A 131 -1.10 7.89 18.53
N ALA A 132 -0.93 6.81 19.28
CA ALA A 132 -0.75 5.47 18.74
C ALA A 132 -2.10 4.88 18.28
N ILE A 133 -2.08 4.08 17.21
CA ILE A 133 -3.24 3.30 16.80
C ILE A 133 -3.30 2.04 17.65
N THR A 134 -4.35 1.91 18.45
CA THR A 134 -4.58 0.76 19.33
C THR A 134 -5.85 0.01 18.95
N ILE A 135 -5.87 -1.29 19.21
CA ILE A 135 -7.06 -2.13 19.12
C ILE A 135 -7.27 -2.90 20.41
N ASN A 136 -8.53 -3.14 20.76
CA ASN A 136 -8.87 -4.09 21.79
C ASN A 136 -8.85 -5.49 21.19
N LEU A 137 -8.03 -6.39 21.74
CA LEU A 137 -8.08 -7.80 21.34
C LEU A 137 -9.41 -8.41 21.78
N PRO A 138 -10.19 -9.00 20.86
CA PRO A 138 -11.38 -9.75 21.22
C PRO A 138 -11.03 -10.93 22.13
N ASP A 139 -11.79 -11.09 23.20
CA ASP A 139 -11.68 -12.21 24.14
C ASP A 139 -13.03 -12.94 24.18
N LEU A 140 -12.99 -14.27 23.99
CA LEU A 140 -14.19 -15.13 24.01
C LEU A 140 -14.81 -15.22 25.41
N SER A 141 -14.09 -14.84 26.46
CA SER A 141 -14.59 -14.76 27.84
C SER A 141 -15.65 -13.67 28.01
N HIS A 142 -15.60 -12.62 27.18
CA HIS A 142 -16.55 -11.52 27.19
C HIS A 142 -17.62 -11.71 26.12
N PRO A 143 -18.89 -11.37 26.39
CA PRO A 143 -19.92 -11.42 25.37
C PRO A 143 -19.59 -10.42 24.25
N SER A 144 -19.90 -10.79 23.02
CA SER A 144 -19.71 -9.94 21.84
C SER A 144 -20.99 -9.91 21.00
N ILE A 145 -20.96 -9.13 19.92
CA ILE A 145 -22.07 -9.08 18.94
C ILE A 145 -22.34 -10.47 18.33
N TYR A 146 -21.33 -11.36 18.30
CA TYR A 146 -21.43 -12.67 17.64
C TYR A 146 -21.57 -13.86 18.60
N HIS A 147 -21.34 -13.66 19.90
CA HIS A 147 -21.42 -14.77 20.87
C HIS A 147 -21.79 -14.29 22.28
N GLU A 148 -22.50 -15.14 23.01
CA GLU A 148 -22.72 -14.96 24.44
C GLU A 148 -21.70 -15.79 25.23
N SER A 149 -21.18 -15.24 26.33
CA SER A 149 -20.33 -16.01 27.25
C SER A 149 -21.15 -16.51 28.43
N LYS A 150 -20.88 -17.75 28.86
CA LYS A 150 -21.45 -18.29 30.10
C LYS A 150 -20.81 -17.55 31.29
N PRO A 151 -21.55 -17.25 32.36
CA PRO A 151 -20.97 -16.64 33.56
C PRO A 151 -19.87 -17.56 34.12
N GLN A 152 -18.63 -17.07 34.10
CA GLN A 152 -17.50 -17.78 34.68
C GLN A 152 -17.62 -17.75 36.22
N LEU A 153 -17.59 -18.93 36.85
CA LEU A 153 -17.60 -19.08 38.32
C LEU A 153 -16.33 -18.53 39.00
N HIS A 154 -15.25 -18.32 38.24
CA HIS A 154 -14.01 -17.76 38.72
C HIS A 154 -13.62 -16.58 37.83
N LYS A 155 -13.66 -15.36 38.39
CA LYS A 155 -13.11 -14.17 37.75
C LYS A 155 -11.59 -14.31 37.67
N SER A 156 -11.04 -14.73 36.53
CA SER A 156 -9.60 -14.59 36.30
C SER A 156 -9.32 -13.11 36.00
N SER A 157 -8.32 -12.54 36.66
CA SER A 157 -7.84 -11.16 36.43
C SER A 157 -7.18 -10.97 35.05
N SER A 158 -7.32 -11.93 34.14
CA SER A 158 -6.83 -11.89 32.76
C SER A 158 -7.83 -11.25 31.79
N THR A 159 -8.95 -10.73 32.30
CA THR A 159 -10.11 -10.25 31.53
C THR A 159 -10.12 -8.74 31.31
N ASP A 160 -9.05 -8.02 31.66
CA ASP A 160 -8.91 -6.62 31.27
C ASP A 160 -8.81 -6.52 29.75
N LEU A 161 -9.48 -5.52 29.16
CA LEU A 161 -9.45 -5.25 27.72
C LEU A 161 -7.99 -5.09 27.28
N ASN A 162 -7.45 -6.13 26.62
CA ASN A 162 -6.07 -6.18 26.19
C ASN A 162 -5.89 -5.23 24.99
N LEU A 163 -5.55 -3.97 25.28
CA LEU A 163 -5.19 -2.97 24.29
C LEU A 163 -3.83 -3.32 23.68
N VAL A 164 -3.81 -3.52 22.36
CA VAL A 164 -2.60 -3.76 21.58
C VAL A 164 -2.33 -2.58 20.66
N VAL A 165 -1.09 -2.09 20.68
CA VAL A 165 -0.62 -1.05 19.76
C VAL A 165 -0.31 -1.66 18.40
N ILE A 166 -1.08 -1.28 17.38
CA ILE A 166 -0.85 -1.70 15.98
C ILE A 166 0.24 -0.85 15.34
N SER A 167 0.17 0.46 15.57
CA SER A 167 1.06 1.44 14.98
C SER A 167 1.44 2.45 16.07
N PRO A 168 2.73 2.66 16.37
CA PRO A 168 3.14 3.57 17.43
C PRO A 168 2.74 5.03 17.12
N GLY A 169 2.77 5.87 18.15
CA GLY A 169 2.55 7.31 18.02
C GLY A 169 3.50 7.97 17.01
N LEU A 170 3.08 9.11 16.48
CA LEU A 170 3.79 9.83 15.43
C LEU A 170 4.29 11.18 15.96
N ASP A 171 5.56 11.48 15.71
CA ASP A 171 6.17 12.75 16.08
C ASP A 171 6.41 13.58 14.82
N PRO A 172 6.10 14.89 14.79
CA PRO A 172 6.35 15.74 13.65
C PRO A 172 7.81 15.65 13.15
N GLN A 173 8.00 15.46 11.84
CA GLN A 173 9.31 15.40 11.21
C GLN A 173 9.46 16.52 10.18
N GLY A 174 10.56 17.27 10.26
CA GLY A 174 10.91 18.30 9.27
C GLY A 174 11.80 17.80 8.12
N THR A 175 12.49 16.66 8.30
CA THR A 175 13.39 16.08 7.29
C THR A 175 13.39 14.55 7.36
N ILE A 176 13.67 13.87 6.24
CA ILE A 176 13.74 12.39 6.19
C ILE A 176 15.13 11.91 6.59
N ARG A 177 15.30 11.53 7.87
CA ARG A 177 16.53 10.89 8.36
C ARG A 177 16.54 9.40 8.07
N SER A 178 17.71 8.80 7.87
CA SER A 178 17.86 7.35 7.60
C SER A 178 17.18 6.46 8.65
N THR A 179 17.25 6.84 9.93
CA THR A 179 16.66 6.11 11.06
C THR A 179 15.13 6.18 11.11
N LYS A 180 14.53 7.23 10.56
CA LYS A 180 13.08 7.46 10.56
C LYS A 180 12.44 7.17 9.20
N ARG A 181 13.23 7.05 8.15
CA ARG A 181 12.80 6.84 6.76
C ARG A 181 11.80 5.71 6.60
N ALA A 182 12.12 4.53 7.12
CA ALA A 182 11.24 3.37 6.96
C ALA A 182 9.90 3.57 7.69
N ARG A 183 9.90 4.29 8.82
CA ARG A 183 8.67 4.65 9.53
C ARG A 183 7.84 5.67 8.76
N ILE A 184 8.47 6.71 8.20
CA ILE A 184 7.80 7.74 7.38
C ILE A 184 7.11 7.08 6.18
N ILE A 185 7.85 6.24 5.44
CA ILE A 185 7.30 5.51 4.29
C ILE A 185 6.24 4.51 4.73
N GLY A 186 6.49 3.78 5.83
CA GLY A 186 5.52 2.85 6.41
C GLY A 186 4.19 3.51 6.75
N VAL A 187 4.20 4.72 7.33
CA VAL A 187 2.98 5.50 7.60
C VAL A 187 2.28 5.93 6.31
N GLY A 188 3.03 6.35 5.29
CA GLY A 188 2.45 6.61 3.97
C GLY A 188 1.75 5.37 3.40
N LEU A 189 2.38 4.20 3.53
CA LEU A 189 1.79 2.92 3.11
C LEU A 189 0.58 2.51 3.97
N GLU A 190 0.55 2.86 5.27
CA GLU A 190 -0.63 2.69 6.12
C GLU A 190 -1.81 3.54 5.61
N LEU A 191 -1.57 4.80 5.27
CA LEU A 191 -2.58 5.69 4.68
C LEU A 191 -3.06 5.16 3.32
N TYR A 192 -2.14 4.76 2.44
CA TYR A 192 -2.49 4.10 1.17
C TYR A 192 -3.35 2.85 1.40
N ASN A 193 -2.98 2.01 2.36
CA ASN A 193 -3.76 0.82 2.71
C ASN A 193 -5.17 1.18 3.21
N SER A 194 -5.35 2.30 3.93
CA SER A 194 -6.67 2.75 4.38
C SER A 194 -7.59 3.17 3.23
N LYS A 195 -7.01 3.56 2.08
CA LYS A 195 -7.71 4.00 0.85
C LYS A 195 -7.58 3.01 -0.30
N ILE A 196 -7.10 1.79 -0.03
CA ILE A 196 -6.72 0.81 -1.06
C ILE A 196 -7.89 0.37 -1.95
N VAL A 197 -9.12 0.46 -1.46
CA VAL A 197 -10.32 0.13 -2.24
C VAL A 197 -10.51 1.13 -3.38
N ASP A 198 -10.25 2.41 -3.13
CA ASP A 198 -10.40 3.51 -4.09
C ASP A 198 -9.22 3.60 -5.08
N MET A 199 -8.11 2.90 -4.79
CA MET A 199 -6.91 2.94 -5.63
C MET A 199 -7.09 2.14 -6.94
N PRO A 200 -6.76 2.72 -8.11
CA PRO A 200 -6.74 2.03 -9.39
C PRO A 200 -5.84 0.79 -9.40
N ILE A 201 -6.14 -0.16 -10.29
CA ILE A 201 -5.38 -1.42 -10.41
C ILE A 201 -3.91 -1.16 -10.74
N GLN A 202 -3.62 -0.20 -11.61
CA GLN A 202 -2.25 0.13 -12.01
C GLN A 202 -1.37 0.52 -10.82
N SER A 203 -1.88 1.35 -9.90
CA SER A 203 -1.18 1.74 -8.67
C SER A 203 -0.79 0.53 -7.81
N LYS A 204 -1.66 -0.48 -7.76
CA LYS A 204 -1.41 -1.74 -7.02
C LYS A 204 -0.39 -2.63 -7.74
N LEU A 205 -0.37 -2.62 -9.07
CA LEU A 205 0.64 -3.30 -9.88
C LEU A 205 2.03 -2.67 -9.68
N ASP A 206 2.12 -1.34 -9.73
CA ASP A 206 3.36 -0.60 -9.46
C ASP A 206 3.87 -0.93 -8.04
N PHE A 207 2.97 -1.03 -7.06
CA PHE A 207 3.33 -1.45 -5.71
C PHE A 207 3.93 -2.88 -5.67
N CYS A 208 3.34 -3.82 -6.39
CA CYS A 208 3.85 -5.19 -6.47
C CYS A 208 5.24 -5.23 -7.17
N GLU A 209 5.43 -4.45 -8.23
CA GLU A 209 6.70 -4.29 -8.94
C GLU A 209 7.80 -3.83 -7.96
N PHE A 210 7.56 -2.76 -7.20
CA PHE A 210 8.56 -2.26 -6.25
C PHE A 210 8.83 -3.22 -5.09
N CYS A 211 7.85 -4.02 -4.65
CA CYS A 211 8.10 -5.06 -3.66
C CYS A 211 9.11 -6.11 -4.17
N ILE A 212 9.05 -6.47 -5.45
CA ILE A 212 10.00 -7.39 -6.09
C ILE A 212 11.38 -6.74 -6.16
N ILE A 213 11.44 -5.49 -6.66
CA ILE A 213 12.70 -4.72 -6.76
C ILE A 213 13.39 -4.60 -5.40
N TRP A 214 12.66 -4.24 -4.34
CA TRP A 214 13.24 -4.06 -3.01
C TRP A 214 13.70 -5.37 -2.37
N ALA A 215 13.04 -6.48 -2.68
CA ALA A 215 13.49 -7.80 -2.27
C ALA A 215 14.82 -8.18 -2.95
N GLY A 216 15.07 -7.69 -4.17
CA GLY A 216 16.30 -7.92 -4.94
C GLY A 216 16.52 -9.38 -5.33
N GLN A 217 15.42 -10.15 -5.42
CA GLN A 217 15.35 -11.55 -5.85
C GLN A 217 13.96 -11.84 -6.42
N ASP A 218 13.87 -12.59 -7.52
CA ASP A 218 12.59 -12.98 -8.13
C ASP A 218 11.79 -14.03 -7.34
N GLY A 219 12.42 -14.68 -6.36
CA GLY A 219 11.77 -15.68 -5.50
C GLY A 219 11.28 -16.92 -6.25
N GLU A 220 11.81 -17.19 -7.45
CA GLU A 220 11.42 -18.29 -8.35
C GLU A 220 11.44 -19.66 -7.66
N PHE A 221 12.44 -19.90 -6.80
CA PHE A 221 12.58 -21.14 -6.02
C PHE A 221 11.37 -21.44 -5.13
N TYR A 222 10.60 -20.43 -4.74
CA TYR A 222 9.40 -20.59 -3.90
C TYR A 222 8.10 -20.60 -4.71
N LYS A 223 8.19 -20.84 -6.03
CA LYS A 223 7.00 -21.11 -6.87
C LYS A 223 6.25 -22.34 -6.37
N ASN A 224 6.99 -23.37 -5.96
CA ASN A 224 6.49 -24.60 -5.36
C ASN A 224 6.95 -24.63 -3.90
N PHE A 225 6.00 -24.51 -2.95
CA PHE A 225 6.33 -24.71 -1.54
C PHE A 225 6.91 -26.13 -1.35
N PRO A 226 7.73 -26.40 -0.31
CA PRO A 226 8.34 -27.72 -0.07
C PRO A 226 7.36 -28.90 0.09
N ASN A 227 6.05 -28.67 0.00
CA ASN A 227 5.00 -29.69 0.08
C ASN A 227 4.36 -30.05 -1.26
N ASP A 228 4.77 -29.45 -2.38
CA ASP A 228 4.34 -29.91 -3.72
C ASP A 228 5.39 -30.94 -4.18
N ASN A 229 5.07 -32.23 -4.08
CA ASN A 229 5.91 -33.37 -4.50
C ASN A 229 6.07 -33.42 -6.02
N ARG A 230 6.58 -32.36 -6.63
CA ARG A 230 6.99 -32.33 -8.02
C ARG A 230 8.49 -32.13 -8.03
N GLU A 231 9.20 -33.18 -8.40
CA GLU A 231 10.63 -33.16 -8.66
C GLU A 231 10.95 -31.97 -9.58
N GLU A 232 11.60 -30.95 -9.03
CA GLU A 232 12.07 -29.82 -9.81
C GLU A 232 13.38 -30.22 -10.51
N LYS A 233 13.33 -30.34 -11.83
CA LYS A 233 14.53 -30.22 -12.67
C LYS A 233 15.01 -28.79 -12.58
N GLY A 234 15.96 -28.53 -11.68
CA GLY A 234 16.70 -27.28 -11.65
C GLY A 234 17.34 -27.03 -13.02
N LYS A 235 16.84 -26.03 -13.73
CA LYS A 235 17.66 -25.35 -14.74
C LYS A 235 18.42 -24.28 -13.98
N GLU A 236 19.70 -24.53 -13.73
CA GLU A 236 20.68 -23.48 -13.50
C GLU A 236 20.75 -22.66 -14.80
N ASP A 237 19.85 -21.69 -14.96
CA ASP A 237 20.04 -20.64 -15.95
C ASP A 237 20.93 -19.59 -15.31
N ASP A 238 22.22 -19.73 -15.59
CA ASP A 238 23.32 -18.88 -15.16
C ASP A 238 23.32 -17.56 -15.96
N THR A 239 22.15 -16.96 -16.18
CA THR A 239 22.04 -15.58 -16.68
C THR A 239 22.04 -14.61 -15.50
N LYS A 240 23.23 -14.43 -14.93
CA LYS A 240 23.56 -13.26 -14.12
C LYS A 240 23.43 -11.99 -14.97
N ASN A 241 22.21 -11.47 -15.09
CA ASN A 241 22.04 -10.05 -15.26
C ASN A 241 22.39 -9.39 -13.92
N GLU A 242 23.70 -9.16 -13.69
CA GLU A 242 24.21 -8.25 -12.67
C GLU A 242 23.81 -6.80 -13.00
N LYS A 243 22.50 -6.53 -13.10
CA LYS A 243 22.02 -5.21 -12.69
C LYS A 243 22.12 -5.25 -11.17
N GLN A 244 22.85 -4.32 -10.58
CA GLN A 244 22.82 -4.09 -9.14
C GLN A 244 21.36 -3.79 -8.74
N GLU A 245 20.55 -4.81 -8.52
CA GLU A 245 19.24 -4.68 -7.91
C GLU A 245 19.48 -4.22 -6.48
N GLY A 246 19.29 -2.92 -6.28
CA GLY A 246 19.55 -2.24 -5.02
C GLY A 246 18.64 -2.80 -3.94
N ARG A 247 19.11 -3.83 -3.23
CA ARG A 247 18.43 -4.38 -2.06
C ARG A 247 18.17 -3.24 -1.07
N VAL A 248 16.90 -3.02 -0.76
CA VAL A 248 16.49 -2.01 0.21
C VAL A 248 16.31 -2.70 1.57
N LEU A 249 16.72 -2.03 2.65
CA LEU A 249 16.42 -2.51 3.99
C LEU A 249 14.91 -2.46 4.23
N LEU A 250 14.32 -3.62 4.57
CA LEU A 250 12.88 -3.78 4.82
C LEU A 250 12.61 -4.03 6.32
N PRO A 251 12.76 -3.02 7.19
CA PRO A 251 12.43 -3.18 8.60
C PRO A 251 10.92 -3.37 8.79
N TRP A 252 10.55 -3.93 9.94
CA TRP A 252 9.19 -4.40 10.19
C TRP A 252 8.13 -3.29 10.09
N GLU A 253 8.46 -2.06 10.46
CA GLU A 253 7.57 -0.89 10.42
C GLU A 253 7.12 -0.53 9.01
N MET A 254 7.94 -0.88 8.00
CA MET A 254 7.60 -0.70 6.59
C MET A 254 7.01 -1.98 6.01
N LEU A 255 7.54 -3.15 6.40
CA LEU A 255 7.08 -4.43 5.89
C LEU A 255 5.63 -4.73 6.30
N GLN A 256 5.22 -4.39 7.53
CA GLN A 256 3.88 -4.65 8.04
C GLN A 256 2.77 -4.05 7.15
N PRO A 257 2.76 -2.75 6.80
CA PRO A 257 1.77 -2.21 5.87
C PRO A 257 1.93 -2.77 4.45
N MET A 258 3.15 -3.10 4.00
CA MET A 258 3.32 -3.76 2.70
C MET A 258 2.58 -5.10 2.62
N LEU A 259 2.66 -5.92 3.69
CA LEU A 259 1.96 -7.20 3.73
C LEU A 259 0.44 -7.04 3.73
N ARG A 260 -0.11 -5.99 4.35
CA ARG A 260 -1.55 -5.69 4.29
C ARG A 260 -2.00 -5.33 2.88
N ILE A 261 -1.22 -4.50 2.19
CA ILE A 261 -1.49 -4.12 0.80
C ILE A 261 -1.43 -5.37 -0.11
N LEU A 262 -0.39 -6.19 0.02
CA LEU A 262 -0.29 -7.44 -0.75
C LEU A 262 -1.43 -8.41 -0.43
N SER A 263 -1.83 -8.52 0.83
CA SER A 263 -2.98 -9.35 1.24
C SER A 263 -4.26 -8.90 0.54
N HIS A 264 -4.49 -7.59 0.42
CA HIS A 264 -5.61 -7.04 -0.34
C HIS A 264 -5.52 -7.37 -1.82
N CYS A 265 -4.34 -7.20 -2.45
CA CYS A 265 -4.15 -7.54 -3.86
C CYS A 265 -4.37 -9.04 -4.14
N LEU A 266 -4.02 -9.91 -3.20
CA LEU A 266 -4.23 -11.36 -3.29
C LEU A 266 -5.68 -11.77 -3.07
N MET A 267 -6.36 -11.20 -2.07
CA MET A 267 -7.67 -11.66 -1.59
C MET A 267 -8.84 -10.82 -2.10
N GLY A 268 -8.68 -9.50 -2.20
CA GLY A 268 -9.73 -8.55 -2.58
C GLY A 268 -10.12 -8.61 -4.06
N THR A 269 -9.28 -9.21 -4.90
CA THR A 269 -9.49 -9.32 -6.35
C THR A 269 -10.28 -10.56 -6.78
N TYR A 270 -10.62 -11.44 -5.84
CA TYR A 270 -11.28 -12.73 -6.13
C TYR A 270 -12.64 -12.56 -6.83
N LYS A 271 -13.44 -11.56 -6.46
CA LYS A 271 -14.74 -11.29 -7.10
C LYS A 271 -14.60 -10.71 -8.52
N ASN A 272 -13.53 -9.95 -8.79
CA ASN A 272 -13.35 -9.21 -10.04
C ASN A 272 -12.39 -9.88 -11.03
N LYS A 273 -11.78 -11.02 -10.67
CA LYS A 273 -10.86 -11.82 -11.52
C LYS A 273 -9.73 -11.03 -12.20
N ASN A 274 -9.14 -10.05 -11.51
CA ASN A 274 -7.92 -9.38 -12.01
C ASN A 274 -6.70 -10.31 -11.86
N HIS A 275 -6.58 -11.26 -12.78
CA HIS A 275 -5.55 -12.31 -12.76
C HIS A 275 -4.13 -11.71 -12.73
N GLU A 276 -3.90 -10.65 -13.51
CA GLU A 276 -2.63 -9.95 -13.58
C GLU A 276 -2.19 -9.40 -12.21
N LEU A 277 -3.08 -8.71 -11.50
CA LEU A 277 -2.78 -8.18 -10.17
C LEU A 277 -2.55 -9.30 -9.15
N HIS A 278 -3.34 -10.36 -9.22
CA HIS A 278 -3.15 -11.53 -8.36
C HIS A 278 -1.78 -12.19 -8.60
N GLU A 279 -1.39 -12.38 -9.86
CA GLU A 279 -0.10 -12.95 -10.23
C GLU A 279 1.07 -12.06 -9.80
N ALA A 280 0.97 -10.75 -10.04
CA ALA A 280 1.97 -9.77 -9.60
C ALA A 280 2.13 -9.80 -8.07
N ALA A 281 1.04 -9.85 -7.32
CA ALA A 281 1.08 -9.94 -5.86
C ALA A 281 1.66 -11.28 -5.37
N CYS A 282 1.39 -12.40 -6.07
CA CYS A 282 2.00 -13.68 -5.77
C CYS A 282 3.52 -13.65 -5.97
N ARG A 283 3.98 -13.07 -7.09
CA ARG A 283 5.42 -12.87 -7.35
C ARG A 283 6.07 -12.02 -6.26
N ALA A 284 5.48 -10.86 -5.94
CA ALA A 284 5.95 -10.00 -4.86
C ALA A 284 6.05 -10.72 -3.50
N CYS A 285 5.04 -11.53 -3.13
CA CYS A 285 5.10 -12.30 -1.87
C CYS A 285 6.23 -13.33 -1.87
N ARG A 286 6.49 -14.02 -2.99
CA ARG A 286 7.59 -14.99 -3.10
C ARG A 286 8.95 -14.32 -3.00
N SER A 287 9.14 -13.20 -3.70
CA SER A 287 10.35 -12.37 -3.62
C SER A 287 10.62 -11.92 -2.17
N LEU A 288 9.60 -11.38 -1.50
CA LEU A 288 9.73 -10.96 -0.10
C LEU A 288 9.96 -12.13 0.86
N TYR A 289 9.40 -13.31 0.59
CA TYR A 289 9.65 -14.52 1.39
C TYR A 289 11.10 -14.99 1.26
N ALA A 290 11.62 -15.04 0.04
CA ALA A 290 13.02 -15.34 -0.25
C ALA A 290 13.95 -14.38 0.51
N ARG A 291 13.62 -13.07 0.45
CA ARG A 291 14.32 -12.03 1.19
C ARG A 291 14.26 -12.24 2.70
N ALA A 292 13.08 -12.56 3.24
CA ALA A 292 12.89 -12.78 4.67
C ALA A 292 13.70 -13.98 5.20
N LEU A 293 13.81 -15.04 4.39
CA LEU A 293 14.66 -16.20 4.70
C LEU A 293 16.14 -15.85 4.65
N HIS A 294 16.57 -15.12 3.61
CA HIS A 294 17.95 -14.64 3.50
C HIS A 294 18.35 -13.75 4.69
N ASP A 295 17.44 -12.88 5.14
CA ASP A 295 17.67 -11.97 6.27
C ASP A 295 17.39 -12.61 7.64
N ILE A 296 16.94 -13.87 7.67
CA ILE A 296 16.57 -14.61 8.89
C ILE A 296 15.62 -13.78 9.77
N ASN A 297 14.59 -13.19 9.16
CA ASN A 297 13.59 -12.39 9.87
C ASN A 297 12.37 -13.25 10.23
N PRO A 298 12.24 -13.77 11.46
CA PRO A 298 11.20 -14.74 11.82
C PRO A 298 9.79 -14.18 11.69
N LYS A 299 9.58 -12.89 12.01
CA LYS A 299 8.26 -12.24 11.89
C LYS A 299 7.82 -12.17 10.42
N ALA A 300 8.74 -11.79 9.54
CA ALA A 300 8.50 -11.72 8.10
C ALA A 300 8.28 -13.12 7.50
N ILE A 301 9.12 -14.10 7.85
CA ILE A 301 8.99 -15.50 7.41
C ILE A 301 7.60 -16.04 7.77
N LEU A 302 7.17 -15.86 9.02
CA LEU A 302 5.88 -16.35 9.49
C LEU A 302 4.72 -15.67 8.77
N ALA A 303 4.74 -14.33 8.68
CA ALA A 303 3.65 -13.57 8.08
C ALA A 303 3.51 -13.85 6.57
N ILE A 304 4.61 -13.77 5.81
CA ILE A 304 4.61 -14.00 4.36
C ILE A 304 4.35 -15.47 4.05
N GLY A 305 4.95 -16.40 4.80
CA GLY A 305 4.71 -17.83 4.64
C GLY A 305 3.24 -18.20 4.87
N SER A 306 2.56 -17.53 5.80
CA SER A 306 1.12 -17.72 6.03
C SER A 306 0.28 -17.24 4.83
N LEU A 307 0.62 -16.08 4.24
CA LEU A 307 -0.04 -15.57 3.03
C LEU A 307 0.14 -16.51 1.85
N LEU A 308 1.36 -17.02 1.65
CA LEU A 308 1.65 -17.96 0.57
C LEU A 308 0.94 -19.30 0.74
N LYS A 309 0.81 -19.80 1.98
CA LYS A 309 -0.03 -20.97 2.27
C LYS A 309 -1.48 -20.72 1.90
N LEU A 310 -2.03 -19.54 2.24
CA LEU A 310 -3.40 -19.16 1.89
C LEU A 310 -3.61 -19.10 0.37
N ILE A 311 -2.62 -18.62 -0.40
CA ILE A 311 -2.64 -18.67 -1.87
C ILE A 311 -2.76 -20.11 -2.38
N ASN A 312 -2.01 -21.04 -1.80
CA ASN A 312 -2.06 -22.45 -2.20
C ASN A 312 -3.39 -23.11 -1.85
N PHE A 313 -3.95 -22.84 -0.67
CA PHE A 313 -5.30 -23.30 -0.30
C PHE A 313 -6.37 -22.77 -1.27
N ARG A 314 -6.23 -21.56 -1.82
CA ARG A 314 -7.18 -21.08 -2.84
C ARG A 314 -7.14 -21.90 -4.13
N LYS A 315 -6.00 -22.47 -4.51
CA LYS A 315 -5.91 -23.30 -5.73
C LYS A 315 -6.72 -24.60 -5.61
N THR A 316 -6.99 -25.07 -4.39
CA THR A 316 -7.77 -26.30 -4.18
C THR A 316 -9.28 -26.07 -4.33
N GLY A 317 -9.73 -24.83 -4.53
CA GLY A 317 -11.09 -24.52 -5.02
C GLY A 317 -12.24 -24.76 -4.03
N VAL A 318 -11.96 -24.98 -2.74
CA VAL A 318 -12.99 -25.21 -1.73
C VAL A 318 -13.30 -23.90 -1.02
N ASP A 319 -14.52 -23.39 -1.18
CA ASP A 319 -15.05 -22.31 -0.35
C ASP A 319 -15.71 -22.89 0.90
N HIS A 320 -15.02 -22.81 2.04
CA HIS A 320 -15.54 -23.29 3.32
C HIS A 320 -16.59 -22.38 3.95
N THR A 321 -16.89 -21.23 3.33
CA THR A 321 -17.94 -20.30 3.78
C THR A 321 -19.27 -20.51 3.07
N GLU A 322 -19.28 -21.27 1.97
CA GLU A 322 -20.51 -21.77 1.39
C GLU A 322 -21.11 -22.84 2.31
N LEU A 323 -22.26 -22.53 2.91
CA LEU A 323 -23.05 -23.52 3.60
C LEU A 323 -23.48 -24.57 2.58
N PRO A 324 -23.28 -25.87 2.83
CA PRO A 324 -23.78 -26.90 1.94
C PRO A 324 -25.29 -26.75 1.84
N VAL A 325 -25.80 -26.45 0.65
CA VAL A 325 -27.23 -26.38 0.37
C VAL A 325 -27.78 -27.80 0.54
N THR A 326 -28.22 -28.09 1.76
CA THR A 326 -28.86 -29.34 2.10
C THR A 326 -30.36 -29.08 2.01
N ASN A 327 -30.99 -29.62 0.96
CA ASN A 327 -32.46 -29.60 0.81
C ASN A 327 -33.18 -30.53 1.81
N VAL A 328 -32.52 -30.87 2.92
CA VAL A 328 -33.04 -31.77 3.94
C VAL A 328 -33.23 -30.94 5.21
N ILE A 329 -34.48 -30.55 5.45
CA ILE A 329 -34.90 -30.02 6.75
C ILE A 329 -34.95 -31.22 7.69
N ASN A 330 -33.97 -31.36 8.58
CA ASN A 330 -34.10 -32.27 9.71
C ASN A 330 -35.06 -31.61 10.71
N LEU A 331 -36.26 -32.17 10.81
CA LEU A 331 -37.27 -31.84 11.82
C LEU A 331 -36.95 -32.51 13.16
#